data_AF-A0A2G6NNH0-F1
#
_entry.id   AF-A0A2G6NNH0-F1
#
_cell.length_a   1.000
_cell.length_b   1.000
_cell.length_c   1.000
_cell.angle_alpha   90.00
_cell.angle_beta   90.00
_cell.angle_gamma   90.00
#
_symmetry.space_group_name_H-M   'P 1'
#
loop_
_entity.id
_entity.type
_entity.pdbx_description
1 polymer ?
#
loop_
_entity_poly.entity_id
_entity_poly.type
_entity_poly.pdbx_seq_one_letter_code
_entity_poly.pdbx_strand_id
1 'polypeptide(L)'
;MFFGRRRTKRQVSIIEMTIDHDGQNWILYDQNIRIAAKKLEEMDRKLETAMKSRWEREGRLHVLMRTDNTIIPEWMRPFMNHYFNRQLELPLQY
;
A
#
# COMPACT_ATOMS: atom_id res chain seq x y z
N MET A 1 -45.42 -2.00 4.96
CA MET A 1 -44.32 -2.33 5.89
C MET A 1 -43.03 -2.31 5.07
N PHE A 2 -42.32 -1.18 5.05
CA PHE A 2 -41.09 -1.02 4.25
C PHE A 2 -39.89 -1.52 5.05
N PHE A 3 -39.39 -2.71 4.74
CA PHE A 3 -38.08 -3.16 5.21
C PHE A 3 -37.01 -2.43 4.41
N GLY A 4 -36.62 -1.24 4.89
CA GLY A 4 -35.43 -0.56 4.41
C GLY A 4 -34.23 -1.47 4.66
N ARG A 5 -33.66 -2.05 3.60
CA ARG A 5 -32.37 -2.74 3.65
C ARG A 5 -31.34 -1.76 4.22
N ARG A 6 -30.98 -1.89 5.50
CA ARG A 6 -29.80 -1.24 6.05
C ARG A 6 -28.61 -1.75 5.25
N ARG A 7 -28.06 -0.90 4.38
CA ARG A 7 -26.73 -1.14 3.79
C ARG A 7 -25.75 -1.14 4.95
N THR A 8 -25.33 -2.32 5.39
CA THR A 8 -24.18 -2.48 6.29
C THR A 8 -23.00 -1.82 5.58
N LYS A 9 -22.50 -0.70 6.11
CA LYS A 9 -21.25 -0.09 5.61
C LYS A 9 -20.16 -1.14 5.80
N ARG A 10 -19.65 -1.70 4.71
CA ARG A 10 -18.48 -2.59 4.74
C ARG A 10 -17.31 -1.73 5.21
N GLN A 11 -16.83 -1.98 6.42
CA GLN A 11 -15.69 -1.25 6.97
C GLN A 11 -14.46 -1.69 6.21
N VAL A 12 -13.84 -0.76 5.49
CA VAL A 12 -12.61 -0.99 4.74
C VAL A 12 -11.45 -0.68 5.67
N SER A 13 -10.58 -1.66 5.92
CA SER A 13 -9.37 -1.45 6.70
C SER A 13 -8.35 -0.69 5.85
N ILE A 14 -7.91 0.47 6.34
CA ILE A 14 -6.85 1.27 5.73
C ILE A 14 -5.53 0.96 6.44
N ILE A 15 -4.48 0.72 5.67
CA ILE A 15 -3.13 0.45 6.14
C ILE A 15 -2.22 1.50 5.53
N GLU A 16 -1.45 2.20 6.37
CA GLU A 16 -0.42 3.12 5.90
C GLU A 16 0.93 2.42 5.92
N MET A 17 1.67 2.53 4.83
CA MET A 17 3.02 2.00 4.69
C MET A 17 3.91 3.06 4.03
N THR A 18 5.22 2.89 4.16
CA THR A 18 6.21 3.72 3.49
C THR A 18 6.82 2.96 2.33
N ILE A 19 6.87 3.61 1.16
CA ILE A 19 7.57 3.11 -0.02
C ILE A 19 8.85 3.91 -0.25
N ASP A 20 9.91 3.20 -0.58
CA ASP A 20 11.26 3.70 -0.77
C ASP A 20 11.93 2.93 -1.93
N HIS A 21 13.08 3.42 -2.40
CA HIS A 21 13.94 2.76 -3.36
C HIS A 21 15.42 2.93 -2.97
N ASP A 22 16.10 1.81 -2.67
CA ASP A 22 17.49 1.81 -2.18
C ASP A 22 18.56 1.97 -3.28
N GLY A 23 18.14 2.20 -4.52
CA GLY A 23 18.99 2.26 -5.71
C GLY A 23 19.04 0.95 -6.50
N GLN A 24 18.59 -0.16 -5.92
CA GLN A 24 18.49 -1.46 -6.57
C GLN A 24 17.08 -2.08 -6.49
N ASN A 25 16.38 -1.86 -5.39
CA ASN A 25 15.09 -2.46 -5.07
C ASN A 25 14.12 -1.40 -4.57
N TRP A 26 12.84 -1.60 -4.90
CA TRP A 26 11.73 -1.01 -4.17
C TRP A 26 11.62 -1.66 -2.81
N ILE A 27 11.53 -0.82 -1.79
CA ILE A 27 11.35 -1.21 -0.40
C ILE A 27 9.99 -0.69 0.07
N LEU A 28 9.15 -1.60 0.57
CA LEU A 28 7.89 -1.24 1.22
C LEU A 28 7.94 -1.70 2.67
N TYR A 29 7.62 -0.83 3.62
CA TYR A 29 7.68 -1.19 5.03
C TYR A 29 6.66 -0.45 5.90
N ASP A 30 6.33 -1.09 7.01
CA ASP A 30 5.70 -0.50 8.18
C ASP A 30 6.42 -1.01 9.45
N GLN A 31 5.77 -0.96 10.61
CA GLN A 31 6.34 -1.46 11.87
C GLN A 31 6.45 -3.00 11.92
N ASN A 32 5.70 -3.73 11.08
CA ASN A 32 5.54 -5.18 11.19
C ASN A 32 6.16 -5.93 10.00
N ILE A 33 6.23 -5.30 8.84
CA ILE A 33 6.58 -5.94 7.57
C ILE A 33 7.56 -5.06 6.81
N ARG A 34 8.54 -5.70 6.17
CA ARG A 34 9.45 -5.09 5.21
C ARG A 34 9.57 -5.99 3.98
N ILE A 35 9.32 -5.44 2.80
CA ILE A 35 9.31 -6.14 1.52
C ILE A 35 10.29 -5.45 0.59
N ALA A 36 11.15 -6.22 -0.06
CA ALA A 36 12.06 -5.75 -1.10
C ALA A 36 11.73 -6.44 -2.43
N ALA A 37 11.73 -5.69 -3.53
CA ALA A 37 11.49 -6.22 -4.87
C ALA A 37 12.17 -5.36 -5.94
N LYS A 38 12.56 -5.97 -7.07
CA LYS A 38 13.18 -5.21 -8.17
C LYS A 38 12.15 -4.42 -8.98
N LYS A 39 10.91 -4.88 -8.99
CA LYS A 39 9.79 -4.28 -9.72
C LYS A 39 8.62 -4.01 -8.78
N LEU A 40 7.86 -2.95 -9.05
CA LEU A 40 6.66 -2.60 -8.29
C LEU A 40 5.61 -3.71 -8.33
N GLU A 41 5.40 -4.35 -9.48
CA GLU A 41 4.46 -5.48 -9.62
C GLU A 41 4.85 -6.68 -8.73
N GLU A 42 6.15 -6.94 -8.62
CA GLU A 42 6.67 -7.99 -7.74
C GLU A 42 6.46 -7.61 -6.26
N MET A 43 6.66 -6.35 -5.91
CA MET A 43 6.38 -5.80 -4.58
C MET A 43 4.90 -5.96 -4.22
N ASP A 44 3.99 -5.61 -5.13
CA ASP A 44 2.54 -5.68 -4.93
C ASP A 44 2.10 -7.13 -4.67
N ARG A 45 2.62 -8.11 -5.43
CA ARG A 45 2.35 -9.55 -5.22
C ARG A 45 2.92 -10.08 -3.90
N LYS A 46 4.14 -9.66 -3.54
CA LYS A 46 4.75 -10.02 -2.25
C LYS A 46 3.91 -9.46 -1.09
N LEU A 47 3.41 -8.24 -1.23
CA LEU A 47 2.55 -7.61 -0.23
C LEU A 47 1.21 -8.34 -0.08
N GLU A 48 0.56 -8.69 -1.19
CA GLU A 48 -0.67 -9.49 -1.16
C GLU A 48 -0.46 -10.80 -0.41
N THR A 49 0.65 -11.49 -0.70
CA THR A 49 1.01 -12.74 -0.04
C THR A 49 1.26 -12.54 1.45
N ALA A 50 1.99 -11.50 1.83
CA ALA A 50 2.30 -11.18 3.23
C ALA A 50 1.05 -10.80 4.03
N MET A 51 0.08 -10.13 3.39
CA MET A 51 -1.17 -9.67 4.04
C MET A 51 -2.32 -10.67 3.91
N LYS A 52 -2.09 -11.87 3.35
CA LYS A 52 -3.13 -12.87 3.04
C LYS A 52 -4.08 -13.15 4.20
N SER A 53 -3.53 -13.55 5.34
CA SER A 53 -4.32 -13.87 6.53
C SER A 53 -5.15 -12.68 7.03
N ARG A 54 -4.66 -11.46 6.82
CA ARG A 54 -5.33 -10.23 7.25
C ARG A 54 -6.51 -9.89 6.34
N TRP A 55 -6.31 -9.90 5.02
CA TRP A 55 -7.40 -9.58 4.09
C TRP A 55 -8.43 -10.71 3.98
N GLU A 56 -8.06 -11.97 4.24
CA GLU A 56 -9.04 -13.07 4.35
C GLU A 56 -9.98 -12.88 5.55
N ARG A 57 -9.46 -12.34 6.66
CA ARG A 57 -10.23 -12.10 7.89
C ARG A 57 -11.02 -10.78 7.87
N GLU A 58 -10.40 -9.71 7.44
CA GLU A 58 -10.96 -8.34 7.48
C GLU A 58 -11.69 -7.97 6.19
N GLY A 59 -11.52 -8.76 5.13
CA GLY A 59 -11.95 -8.42 3.78
C GLY A 59 -10.96 -7.50 3.09
N ARG A 60 -11.47 -6.64 2.21
CA ARG A 60 -10.63 -5.76 1.38
C ARG A 60 -9.81 -4.81 2.23
N LEU A 61 -8.51 -4.76 1.96
CA LEU A 61 -7.58 -3.82 2.57
C LEU A 61 -7.20 -2.74 1.57
N HIS A 62 -7.23 -1.49 2.00
CA HIS A 62 -6.65 -0.38 1.25
C HIS A 62 -5.28 -0.06 1.82
N VAL A 63 -4.23 -0.24 1.02
CA VAL A 63 -2.87 0.10 1.39
C VAL A 63 -2.51 1.45 0.78
N LEU A 64 -2.21 2.42 1.63
CA LEU A 64 -1.69 3.73 1.27
C LEU A 64 -0.17 3.70 1.45
N MET A 65 0.57 3.79 0.36
CA MET A 65 2.03 3.78 0.36
C MET A 65 2.53 5.21 0.20
N ARG A 66 3.06 5.78 1.27
CA ARG A 66 3.64 7.13 1.28
C ARG A 66 5.10 7.04 0.90
N THR A 67 5.56 7.85 -0.04
CA THR A 67 6.97 7.86 -0.40
C THR A 67 7.82 8.39 0.74
N ASP A 68 8.92 7.71 1.07
CA ASP A 68 9.93 8.28 1.96
C ASP A 68 10.64 9.41 1.25
N ASN A 69 10.28 10.63 1.61
CA ASN A 69 10.82 11.84 1.03
C ASN A 69 12.25 12.16 1.50
N THR A 70 12.76 11.43 2.50
CA THR A 70 14.13 11.62 3.00
C THR A 70 15.19 11.10 2.02
N ILE A 71 14.80 10.20 1.10
CA ILE A 71 15.71 9.66 0.08
C ILE A 71 15.98 10.63 -1.06
N ILE A 72 15.22 11.73 -1.12
CA ILE A 72 15.27 12.69 -2.22
C ILE A 72 16.37 13.71 -1.90
N PRO A 73 17.44 13.79 -2.71
CA PRO A 73 18.48 14.78 -2.55
C PRO A 73 17.89 16.18 -2.48
N GLU A 74 18.53 17.08 -1.71
CA GLU A 74 17.98 18.42 -1.46
C GLU A 74 17.70 19.20 -2.75
N TRP A 75 18.55 19.05 -3.76
CA TRP A 75 18.39 19.66 -5.09
C TRP A 75 17.20 19.11 -5.88
N MET A 76 16.71 17.91 -5.56
CA MET A 76 15.54 17.29 -6.19
C MET A 76 14.23 17.63 -5.49
N ARG A 77 14.29 18.23 -4.28
CA ARG A 77 13.10 18.51 -3.47
C ARG A 77 12.02 19.37 -4.16
N PRO A 78 12.37 20.38 -4.98
CA PRO A 78 11.37 21.14 -5.74
C PRO A 78 10.55 20.28 -6.73
N PHE A 79 11.07 19.11 -7.13
CA PHE A 79 10.42 18.16 -8.02
C PHE A 79 9.67 17.04 -7.25
N MET A 80 9.61 17.13 -5.92
CA MET A 80 8.96 16.13 -5.04
C MET A 80 7.48 15.90 -5.35
N ASN A 81 6.80 16.89 -5.93
CA ASN A 81 5.41 16.76 -6.33
C ASN A 81 5.17 15.66 -7.39
N HIS A 82 6.23 15.15 -8.01
CA HIS A 82 6.19 14.02 -8.93
C HIS A 82 6.49 12.66 -8.27
N TYR A 83 6.81 12.64 -6.98
CA TYR A 83 6.97 11.39 -6.22
C TYR A 83 5.62 10.88 -5.77
N PHE A 84 5.29 9.69 -6.25
CA PHE A 84 3.94 9.18 -6.25
C PHE A 84 3.65 8.41 -4.96
N ASN A 85 2.74 8.93 -4.13
CA ASN A 85 2.03 8.08 -3.20
C ASN A 85 1.26 7.03 -4.01
N ARG A 86 1.36 5.75 -3.63
CA ARG A 86 0.59 4.68 -4.27
C ARG A 86 -0.59 4.29 -3.39
N GLN A 87 -1.63 3.80 -4.04
CA GLN A 87 -2.75 3.13 -3.37
C GLN A 87 -2.93 1.77 -3.99
N LEU A 88 -3.16 0.76 -3.16
CA LEU A 88 -3.39 -0.61 -3.58
C LEU A 88 -4.58 -1.18 -2.82
N GLU A 89 -5.43 -1.95 -3.50
CA GLU A 89 -6.49 -2.73 -2.85
C GLU A 89 -6.08 -4.21 -2.85
N LEU A 90 -6.18 -4.87 -1.69
CA LEU A 90 -5.93 -6.31 -1.54
C LEU A 90 -7.25 -7.05 -1.26
N PRO A 91 -7.47 -8.24 -1.85
CA PRO A 91 -6.63 -8.90 -2.85
C PRO A 91 -6.59 -8.13 -4.18
N LEU A 92 -5.56 -8.39 -4.97
CA LEU A 92 -5.29 -7.72 -6.24
C LEU A 92 -6.38 -8.03 -7.27
N GLN A 93 -6.75 -7.05 -8.11
CA GLN A 93 -7.92 -7.13 -8.99
C GLN A 93 -7.61 -7.14 -10.50
N TYR A 94 -6.34 -7.24 -10.88
CA TYR A 94 -5.89 -7.17 -12.27
C TYR A 94 -5.87 -8.52 -12.98
#